data_AF-A0A355WIQ7-F1
#
_entry.id   AF-A0A355WIQ7-F1
#
_cell.length_a   1.000
_cell.length_b   1.000
_cell.length_c   1.000
_cell.angle_alpha   90.00
_cell.angle_beta   90.00
_cell.angle_gamma   90.00
#
_symmetry.space_group_name_H-M   'P 1'
#
loop_
_entity.id
_entity.type
_entity.pdbx_description
1 polymer ?
#
loop_
_entity_poly.entity_id
_entity_poly.type
_entity_poly.pdbx_seq_one_letter_code
_entity_poly.pdbx_strand_id
1 'polypeptide(L)'
;NRLQFLSPDHAVFNAAGKEPIFLGLDQGIAYFTRDISAWQPDSTDLSMIGAFVDDSEQLHPDLPADQRFAELRRIMARLSPRDAELAAMSVGVFAWHRNHRFCARCGQPSDVSMGGWQRTCTVCKTHHFPRTDPVVIMLITRGNEVLVGRSPGWPAGMYSLLAGFMEP
;
A
#
# COMPACT_ATOMS: atom_id res chain seq x y z
N ASN A 1 16.30 -8.43 1.85
CA ASN A 1 15.13 -7.95 1.10
C ASN A 1 14.99 -6.46 1.35
N ARG A 2 15.47 -5.66 0.39
CA ARG A 2 15.33 -4.20 0.44
C ARG A 2 14.29 -3.81 -0.60
N LEU A 3 13.58 -2.71 -0.35
CA LEU A 3 12.81 -2.05 -1.40
C LEU A 3 13.77 -1.59 -2.51
N GLN A 4 13.37 -1.81 -3.76
CA GLN A 4 14.13 -1.36 -4.92
C GLN A 4 13.64 0.03 -5.34
N PHE A 5 14.59 0.94 -5.58
CA PHE A 5 14.31 2.29 -6.05
C PHE A 5 14.75 2.42 -7.51
N LEU A 6 13.89 3.02 -8.32
CA LEU A 6 14.15 3.25 -9.74
C LEU A 6 14.39 4.74 -9.99
N SER A 7 15.18 5.06 -11.00
CA SER A 7 15.33 6.44 -11.46
C SER A 7 14.02 6.98 -12.04
N PRO A 8 13.75 8.29 -11.98
CA PRO A 8 12.48 8.87 -12.47
C PRO A 8 12.18 8.63 -13.95
N ASP A 9 13.21 8.34 -14.74
CA ASP A 9 13.23 8.08 -16.19
C ASP A 9 13.29 6.59 -16.54
N HIS A 10 13.21 5.69 -15.55
CA HIS A 10 13.28 4.25 -15.78
C HIS A 10 12.14 3.74 -16.68
N ALA A 11 12.45 2.80 -17.59
CA ALA A 11 11.54 2.31 -18.63
C ALA A 11 10.22 1.71 -18.11
N VAL A 12 10.24 1.12 -16.91
CA VAL A 12 9.04 0.64 -16.18
C VAL A 12 7.94 1.71 -16.09
N PHE A 13 8.30 2.99 -16.07
CA PHE A 13 7.34 4.09 -15.98
C PHE A 13 6.77 4.54 -17.34
N ASN A 14 7.22 3.97 -18.47
CA ASN A 14 6.71 4.33 -19.80
C ASN A 14 5.22 4.02 -19.96
N ALA A 15 4.72 2.99 -19.26
CA ALA A 15 3.30 2.63 -19.22
C ALA A 15 2.53 3.32 -18.08
N ALA A 16 3.19 4.12 -17.23
CA ALA A 16 2.54 4.76 -16.09
C ALA A 16 1.63 5.91 -16.54
N GLY A 17 0.33 5.80 -16.28
CA GLY A 17 -0.67 6.75 -16.79
C GLY A 17 -0.95 7.98 -15.91
N LYS A 18 -0.36 8.08 -14.71
CA LYS A 18 -0.64 9.16 -13.74
C LYS A 18 0.63 9.83 -13.24
N GLU A 19 0.51 11.11 -12.91
CA GLU A 19 1.55 11.88 -12.22
C GLU A 19 2.04 11.16 -10.96
N PRO A 20 3.36 11.20 -10.68
CA PRO A 20 3.91 10.64 -9.45
C PRO A 20 3.33 11.32 -8.21
N ILE A 21 3.15 10.52 -7.16
CA ILE A 21 2.78 11.01 -5.82
C ILE A 21 4.06 11.17 -5.01
N PHE A 22 4.24 12.34 -4.42
CA PHE A 22 5.37 12.63 -3.55
C PHE A 22 5.22 11.90 -2.22
N LEU A 23 6.20 11.12 -1.79
CA LEU A 23 6.17 10.40 -0.51
C LEU A 23 6.90 11.11 0.61
N GLY A 24 7.82 12.03 0.28
CA GLY A 24 8.58 12.80 1.26
C GLY A 24 10.05 12.98 0.88
N LEU A 25 10.77 13.68 1.76
CA LEU A 25 12.21 13.84 1.70
C LEU A 25 12.88 12.95 2.76
N ASP A 26 14.02 12.38 2.40
CA ASP A 26 14.92 11.72 3.35
C ASP A 26 16.36 12.04 2.96
N GLN A 27 17.10 12.65 3.89
CA GLN A 27 18.49 13.10 3.67
C GLN A 27 18.67 13.92 2.37
N GLY A 28 17.68 14.76 2.03
CA GLY A 28 17.69 15.60 0.83
C GLY A 28 17.27 14.89 -0.46
N ILE A 29 16.95 13.59 -0.41
CA ILE A 29 16.46 12.82 -1.55
C ILE A 29 14.93 12.82 -1.53
N ALA A 30 14.31 13.18 -2.65
CA ALA A 30 12.87 13.14 -2.84
C ALA A 30 12.40 11.76 -3.32
N TYR A 31 11.44 11.19 -2.62
CA TYR A 31 10.84 9.90 -2.95
C TYR A 31 9.47 10.10 -3.56
N PHE A 32 9.17 9.33 -4.60
CA PHE A 32 7.90 9.35 -5.30
C PHE A 32 7.42 7.92 -5.55
N THR A 33 6.11 7.78 -5.71
CA THR A 33 5.49 6.53 -6.16
C THR A 33 4.67 6.75 -7.43
N ARG A 34 4.60 5.73 -8.28
CA ARG A 34 3.90 5.76 -9.57
C ARG A 34 3.03 4.53 -9.75
N ASP A 35 1.87 4.74 -10.37
CA ASP A 35 0.92 3.67 -10.70
C ASP A 35 1.34 3.04 -12.03
N ILE A 36 1.83 1.80 -11.97
CA ILE A 36 2.21 0.99 -13.14
C ILE A 36 1.18 -0.10 -13.46
N SER A 37 -0.03 -0.03 -12.90
CA SER A 37 -1.06 -1.07 -13.06
C SER A 37 -1.62 -1.22 -14.48
N ALA A 38 -1.18 -0.37 -15.43
CA ALA A 38 -1.44 -0.57 -16.84
C ALA A 38 -0.68 -1.77 -17.43
N TRP A 39 0.47 -2.13 -16.85
CA TRP A 39 1.17 -3.36 -17.16
C TRP A 39 0.55 -4.53 -16.37
N GLN A 40 0.44 -5.69 -17.02
CA GLN A 40 0.03 -6.94 -16.40
C GLN A 40 1.06 -8.02 -16.73
N PRO A 41 1.39 -8.92 -15.79
CA PRO A 41 2.36 -9.98 -16.04
C PRO A 41 1.79 -11.03 -16.99
N ASP A 42 2.58 -11.43 -17.98
CA ASP A 42 2.25 -12.55 -18.86
C ASP A 42 2.35 -13.84 -18.05
N SER A 43 1.21 -14.48 -17.76
CA SER A 43 1.13 -15.83 -17.17
C SER A 43 1.68 -16.03 -15.75
N THR A 44 1.42 -15.10 -14.82
CA THR A 44 1.54 -15.44 -13.39
C THR A 44 0.28 -16.15 -12.93
N ASP A 45 0.40 -17.21 -12.11
CA ASP A 45 -0.74 -17.75 -11.37
C ASP A 45 -1.21 -16.68 -10.37
N LEU A 46 -2.26 -15.94 -10.73
CA LEU A 46 -2.85 -14.89 -9.91
C LEU A 46 -3.95 -15.44 -8.98
N SER A 47 -4.13 -16.76 -8.88
CA SER A 47 -5.23 -17.37 -8.12
C SER A 47 -5.20 -17.03 -6.63
N MET A 48 -4.02 -16.76 -6.08
CA MET A 48 -3.82 -16.41 -4.68
C MET A 48 -3.80 -14.90 -4.41
N ILE A 49 -3.96 -14.06 -5.44
CA ILE A 49 -3.98 -12.61 -5.25
C ILE A 49 -5.16 -12.21 -4.35
N GLY A 50 -4.84 -11.52 -3.26
CA GLY A 50 -5.83 -11.10 -2.27
C GLY A 50 -6.21 -12.18 -1.24
N ALA A 51 -5.63 -13.37 -1.31
CA ALA A 51 -5.72 -14.35 -0.24
C ALA A 51 -4.97 -13.86 1.03
N PHE A 52 -5.26 -14.49 2.17
CA PHE A 52 -4.56 -14.16 3.41
C PHE A 52 -3.04 -14.39 3.28
N VAL A 53 -2.66 -15.50 2.64
CA VAL A 53 -1.31 -15.78 2.17
C VAL A 53 -1.30 -15.61 0.67
N ASP A 54 -0.85 -14.44 0.21
CA ASP A 54 -0.56 -14.18 -1.20
C ASP A 54 0.94 -14.38 -1.41
N ASP A 55 1.29 -15.50 -2.02
CA ASP A 55 2.67 -15.87 -2.32
C ASP A 55 3.09 -15.54 -3.75
N SER A 56 2.24 -14.83 -4.51
CA SER A 56 2.54 -14.42 -5.88
C SER A 56 3.78 -13.51 -5.90
N GLU A 57 4.64 -13.76 -6.88
CA GLU A 57 5.77 -12.90 -7.22
C GLU A 57 5.69 -12.58 -8.71
N GLN A 58 5.73 -11.30 -9.06
CA GLN A 58 5.62 -10.84 -10.46
C GLN A 58 6.95 -10.25 -10.90
N LEU A 59 7.41 -10.68 -12.08
CA LEU A 59 8.64 -10.21 -12.71
C LEU A 59 8.28 -9.26 -13.86
N HIS A 60 8.80 -8.04 -13.81
CA HIS A 60 8.62 -7.08 -14.89
C HIS A 60 9.78 -7.20 -15.89
N PRO A 61 9.53 -7.23 -17.22
CA PRO A 61 10.58 -7.45 -18.22
C PRO A 61 11.69 -6.40 -18.20
N ASP A 62 11.34 -5.15 -17.87
CA ASP A 62 12.31 -4.06 -17.73
C ASP A 62 13.08 -4.04 -16.39
N LEU A 63 12.86 -5.00 -15.49
CA LEU A 63 13.60 -5.12 -14.23
C LEU A 63 14.61 -6.28 -14.27
N PRO A 64 15.72 -6.18 -13.51
CA PRO A 64 16.62 -7.31 -13.31
C PRO A 64 15.88 -8.55 -12.78
N ALA A 65 16.32 -9.74 -13.17
CA ALA A 65 15.67 -11.01 -12.83
C ALA A 65 15.62 -11.32 -11.32
N ASP A 66 16.44 -10.65 -10.51
CA ASP A 66 16.45 -10.76 -9.05
C ASP A 66 15.50 -9.77 -8.35
N GLN A 67 14.78 -8.93 -9.11
CA GLN A 67 13.77 -7.99 -8.61
C GLN A 67 12.36 -8.44 -8.96
N ARG A 68 11.44 -8.31 -8.01
CA ARG A 68 10.07 -8.80 -8.15
C ARG A 68 9.09 -7.97 -7.32
N PHE A 69 7.86 -7.89 -7.80
CA PHE A 69 6.74 -7.43 -7.00
C PHE A 69 6.23 -8.59 -6.16
N ALA A 70 6.02 -8.35 -4.87
CA ALA A 70 5.51 -9.34 -3.92
C ALA A 70 4.49 -8.66 -3.00
N GLU A 71 3.61 -9.44 -2.39
CA GLU A 71 2.60 -8.90 -1.47
C GLU A 71 3.26 -8.29 -0.22
N LEU A 72 2.85 -7.06 0.11
CA LEU A 72 3.52 -6.24 1.12
C LEU A 72 3.44 -6.84 2.53
N ARG A 73 2.28 -7.39 2.94
CA ARG A 73 2.09 -8.02 4.27
C ARG A 73 3.03 -9.21 4.45
N ARG A 74 3.24 -10.03 3.41
CA ARG A 74 4.15 -11.18 3.40
C ARG A 74 5.60 -10.77 3.63
N ILE A 75 6.04 -9.65 3.04
CA ILE A 75 7.45 -9.23 3.09
C ILE A 75 7.74 -8.19 4.18
N MET A 76 6.72 -7.59 4.80
CA MET A 76 6.85 -6.43 5.69
C MET A 76 7.91 -6.61 6.78
N ALA A 77 7.92 -7.76 7.46
CA ALA A 77 8.85 -8.04 8.55
C ALA A 77 10.32 -8.21 8.08
N ARG A 78 10.57 -8.30 6.78
CA ARG A 78 11.92 -8.44 6.19
C ARG A 78 12.46 -7.11 5.66
N LEU A 79 11.63 -6.06 5.62
CA LEU A 79 12.02 -4.73 5.17
C LEU A 79 12.66 -3.95 6.33
N SER A 80 13.52 -2.98 5.98
CA SER A 80 13.93 -1.97 6.95
C SER A 80 12.72 -1.12 7.36
N PRO A 81 12.71 -0.50 8.56
CA PRO A 81 11.61 0.38 8.96
C PRO A 81 11.30 1.47 7.93
N ARG A 82 12.34 2.03 7.29
CA ARG A 82 12.18 3.07 6.28
C ARG A 82 11.57 2.55 4.97
N ASP A 83 12.03 1.40 4.50
CA ASP A 83 11.45 0.76 3.32
C ASP A 83 9.99 0.38 3.54
N ALA A 84 9.67 -0.14 4.74
CA ALA A 84 8.32 -0.49 5.16
C ALA A 84 7.39 0.73 5.17
N GLU A 85 7.86 1.86 5.73
CA GLU A 85 7.13 3.12 5.74
C GLU A 85 6.79 3.60 4.32
N LEU A 86 7.80 3.69 3.44
CA LEU A 86 7.61 4.14 2.06
C LEU A 86 6.68 3.22 1.27
N ALA A 87 6.82 1.91 1.43
CA ALA A 87 5.95 0.93 0.76
C ALA A 87 4.50 1.02 1.27
N ALA A 88 4.30 1.13 2.59
CA ALA A 88 2.97 1.25 3.18
C ALA A 88 2.27 2.56 2.77
N MET A 89 3.00 3.69 2.77
CA MET A 89 2.47 4.98 2.29
C MET A 89 2.08 4.90 0.82
N SER A 90 2.92 4.30 -0.02
CA SER A 90 2.66 4.10 -1.45
C SER A 90 1.38 3.32 -1.71
N VAL A 91 1.22 2.15 -1.06
CA VAL A 91 0.01 1.33 -1.20
C VAL A 91 -1.22 2.07 -0.66
N GLY A 92 -1.09 2.72 0.50
CA GLY A 92 -2.19 3.45 1.16
C GLY A 92 -2.74 4.60 0.32
N VAL A 93 -1.87 5.46 -0.23
CA VAL A 93 -2.31 6.63 -1.00
C VAL A 93 -2.95 6.24 -2.34
N PHE A 94 -2.44 5.21 -3.02
CA PHE A 94 -3.08 4.69 -4.23
C PHE A 94 -4.42 4.01 -3.94
N ALA A 95 -4.52 3.24 -2.86
CA ALA A 95 -5.77 2.65 -2.43
C ALA A 95 -6.82 3.74 -2.13
N TRP A 96 -6.41 4.80 -1.42
CA TRP A 96 -7.28 5.95 -1.15
C TRP A 96 -7.79 6.60 -2.44
N HIS A 97 -6.90 6.94 -3.39
CA HIS A 97 -7.29 7.54 -4.66
C HIS A 97 -8.21 6.66 -5.51
N ARG A 98 -8.01 5.34 -5.49
CA ARG A 98 -8.87 4.39 -6.20
C ARG A 98 -10.30 4.41 -5.64
N ASN A 99 -10.42 4.53 -4.31
CA ASN A 99 -11.69 4.44 -3.60
C ASN A 99 -12.39 5.79 -3.38
N HIS A 100 -11.69 6.92 -3.53
CA HIS A 100 -12.21 8.28 -3.26
C HIS A 100 -12.21 9.16 -4.52
N ARG A 101 -12.63 8.61 -5.66
CA ARG A 101 -12.64 9.34 -6.95
C ARG A 101 -13.65 10.50 -7.01
N PHE A 102 -14.72 10.42 -6.22
CA PHE A 102 -15.82 11.39 -6.20
C PHE A 102 -15.89 12.13 -4.88
N CYS A 103 -16.40 13.36 -4.92
CA CYS A 103 -16.55 14.23 -3.77
C CYS A 103 -17.63 13.68 -2.82
N ALA A 104 -17.25 13.43 -1.57
CA ALA A 104 -18.18 12.93 -0.54
C ALA A 104 -19.29 13.94 -0.17
N ARG A 105 -19.16 15.22 -0.57
CA ARG A 105 -20.15 16.27 -0.30
C ARG A 105 -21.19 16.41 -1.42
N CYS A 106 -20.79 16.39 -2.69
CA CYS A 106 -21.68 16.67 -3.82
C CYS A 106 -21.70 15.60 -4.91
N GLY A 107 -20.96 14.51 -4.78
CA GLY A 107 -20.94 13.38 -5.72
C GLY A 107 -20.17 13.61 -7.02
N GLN A 108 -19.69 14.83 -7.31
CA GLN A 108 -18.95 15.14 -8.54
C GLN A 108 -17.52 14.60 -8.50
N PRO A 109 -16.88 14.32 -9.65
CA PRO A 109 -15.45 13.95 -9.70
C PRO A 109 -14.56 14.95 -8.96
N SER A 110 -13.48 14.45 -8.38
CA SER A 110 -12.45 15.24 -7.72
C SER A 110 -11.10 14.99 -8.37
N ASP A 111 -10.24 16.01 -8.40
CA ASP A 111 -8.90 15.92 -8.97
C ASP A 111 -7.87 15.74 -7.86
N VAL A 112 -6.78 15.03 -8.17
CA VAL A 112 -5.62 14.92 -7.26
C VAL A 112 -4.90 16.26 -7.20
N SER A 113 -4.53 16.70 -6.01
CA SER A 113 -3.80 17.94 -5.78
C SER A 113 -2.78 17.78 -4.65
N MET A 114 -1.96 18.81 -4.39
CA MET A 114 -0.97 18.84 -3.30
C MET A 114 0.00 17.64 -3.31
N GLY A 115 0.59 17.34 -4.48
CA GLY A 115 1.57 16.25 -4.62
C GLY A 115 1.01 14.85 -4.38
N GLY A 116 -0.32 14.67 -4.43
CA GLY A 116 -1.00 13.40 -4.19
C GLY A 116 -1.69 13.29 -2.83
N TRP A 117 -1.44 14.22 -1.90
CA TRP A 117 -1.98 14.17 -0.53
C TRP A 117 -3.32 14.87 -0.35
N GLN A 118 -3.95 15.30 -1.44
CA GLN A 118 -5.25 15.92 -1.42
C GLN A 118 -6.04 15.54 -2.67
N ARG A 119 -7.36 15.52 -2.55
CA ARG A 119 -8.27 15.60 -3.68
C ARG A 119 -9.15 16.83 -3.55
N THR A 120 -9.33 17.55 -4.65
CA THR A 120 -10.14 18.77 -4.67
C THR A 120 -11.31 18.58 -5.62
N CYS A 121 -12.53 18.78 -5.12
CA CYS A 121 -13.71 18.78 -5.98
C CYS A 121 -13.68 19.97 -6.94
N THR A 122 -13.83 19.71 -8.23
CA THR A 122 -13.80 20.75 -9.26
C THR A 122 -15.01 21.68 -9.21
N VAL A 123 -16.13 21.20 -8.65
CA VAL A 123 -17.41 21.92 -8.58
C VAL A 123 -17.55 22.69 -7.27
N CYS A 124 -17.59 22.01 -6.12
CA CYS A 124 -17.87 22.65 -4.83
C CYS A 124 -16.62 23.05 -4.04
N LYS A 125 -15.42 22.83 -4.62
CA LYS A 125 -14.10 23.15 -4.05
C LYS A 125 -13.78 22.49 -2.71
N THR A 126 -14.58 21.50 -2.30
CA THR A 126 -14.30 20.74 -1.07
C THR A 126 -13.00 19.95 -1.22
N HIS A 127 -12.16 20.00 -0.19
CA HIS A 127 -10.91 19.25 -0.10
C HIS A 127 -11.15 17.94 0.66
N HIS A 128 -10.53 16.88 0.19
CA HIS A 128 -10.51 15.57 0.82
C HIS A 128 -9.06 15.15 1.03
N PHE A 129 -8.79 14.55 2.19
CA PHE A 129 -7.46 14.10 2.60
C PHE A 129 -7.46 12.58 2.77
N PRO A 130 -6.30 11.90 2.64
CA PRO A 130 -6.18 10.49 2.94
C PRO A 130 -6.72 10.14 4.32
N ARG A 131 -7.49 9.05 4.39
CA ARG A 131 -8.05 8.54 5.64
C ARG A 131 -7.00 7.65 6.32
N THR A 132 -6.84 7.83 7.63
CA THR A 132 -6.12 6.90 8.50
C THR A 132 -7.12 6.25 9.43
N ASP A 133 -7.18 4.93 9.44
CA ASP A 133 -8.06 4.16 10.32
C ASP A 133 -7.26 3.65 11.52
N PRO A 134 -7.39 4.26 12.71
CA PRO A 134 -6.61 3.86 13.86
C PRO A 134 -7.01 2.48 14.37
N VAL A 135 -6.01 1.64 14.61
CA VAL A 135 -6.17 0.26 15.09
C VAL A 135 -5.33 0.08 16.35
N VAL A 136 -5.90 -0.58 17.35
CA VAL A 136 -5.16 -1.07 18.52
C VAL A 136 -4.82 -2.54 18.36
N ILE A 137 -3.66 -2.95 18.88
CA ILE A 137 -3.25 -4.34 19.03
C ILE A 137 -2.78 -4.55 20.48
N MET A 138 -3.26 -5.60 21.14
CA MET A 138 -3.18 -5.74 22.60
C MET A 138 -2.57 -7.07 23.03
N LEU A 139 -1.53 -7.01 23.86
CA LEU A 139 -1.00 -8.18 24.58
C LEU A 139 -1.73 -8.35 25.91
N ILE A 140 -2.61 -9.35 25.99
CA ILE A 140 -3.36 -9.67 27.22
C ILE A 140 -2.62 -10.79 27.96
N THR A 141 -2.30 -10.57 29.23
CA THR A 141 -1.47 -11.48 30.04
C THR A 141 -2.23 -12.02 31.26
N ARG A 142 -1.90 -13.25 31.68
CA ARG A 142 -2.32 -13.87 32.94
C ARG A 142 -1.16 -14.69 33.50
N GLY A 143 -0.41 -14.13 34.45
CA GLY A 143 0.82 -14.78 34.94
C GLY A 143 1.82 -14.99 33.79
N ASN A 144 2.17 -16.24 33.51
CA ASN A 144 3.04 -16.64 32.39
C ASN A 144 2.26 -17.07 31.13
N GLU A 145 0.96 -16.77 31.05
CA GLU A 145 0.11 -17.06 29.90
C GLU A 145 -0.25 -15.78 29.14
N VAL A 146 -0.45 -15.91 27.83
CA VAL A 146 -0.93 -14.83 26.95
C VAL A 146 -2.18 -15.26 26.20
N LEU A 147 -3.15 -14.36 26.06
CA LEU A 147 -4.33 -14.63 25.23
C LEU A 147 -4.00 -14.29 23.77
N VAL A 148 -4.24 -15.27 22.89
CA VAL A 148 -4.11 -15.13 21.45
C VAL A 148 -5.40 -15.59 20.77
N GLY A 149 -5.68 -15.01 19.61
CA GLY A 149 -6.83 -15.34 18.77
C GLY A 149 -6.42 -15.72 17.36
N ARG A 150 -7.38 -16.22 16.59
CA ARG A 150 -7.25 -16.46 15.15
C ARG A 150 -8.59 -16.21 14.45
N SER A 151 -8.55 -15.78 13.20
CA SER A 151 -9.75 -15.62 12.38
C SER A 151 -10.00 -16.85 11.48
N PRO A 152 -11.24 -17.06 11.03
CA PRO A 152 -11.53 -18.02 9.97
C PRO A 152 -10.65 -17.75 8.73
N GLY A 153 -10.14 -18.80 8.10
CA GLY A 153 -9.28 -18.71 6.92
C GLY A 153 -7.79 -18.48 7.17
N TRP A 154 -7.36 -18.26 8.42
CA TRP A 154 -5.93 -18.19 8.74
C TRP A 154 -5.24 -19.56 8.64
N PRO A 155 -3.96 -19.62 8.27
CA PRO A 155 -3.17 -20.85 8.25
C PRO A 155 -3.25 -21.63 9.57
N ALA A 156 -3.17 -22.96 9.48
CA ALA A 156 -3.14 -23.80 10.67
C ALA A 156 -1.95 -23.44 11.56
N GLY A 157 -2.17 -23.35 12.87
CA GLY A 157 -1.14 -22.97 13.84
C GLY A 157 -0.84 -21.47 13.92
N MET A 158 -1.47 -20.63 13.08
CA MET A 158 -1.28 -19.18 13.15
C MET A 158 -2.24 -18.53 14.16
N TYR A 159 -1.66 -17.81 15.10
CA TYR A 159 -2.34 -17.03 16.13
C TYR A 159 -1.71 -15.63 16.23
N SER A 160 -2.49 -14.66 16.67
CA SER A 160 -2.03 -13.28 16.89
C SER A 160 -2.62 -12.72 18.17
N LEU A 161 -2.03 -11.62 18.64
CA LEU A 161 -2.67 -10.72 19.58
C LEU A 161 -3.99 -10.19 19.02
N LEU A 162 -4.92 -9.85 19.91
CA LEU A 162 -6.21 -9.29 19.53
C LEU A 162 -6.02 -7.85 19.04
N ALA A 163 -6.75 -7.49 18.00
CA ALA A 163 -6.72 -6.16 17.40
C ALA A 163 -8.11 -5.70 16.98
N GLY A 164 -8.32 -4.39 16.92
CA GLY A 164 -9.59 -3.79 16.53
C GLY A 164 -9.46 -2.31 16.18
N PHE A 165 -10.40 -1.79 15.38
CA PHE A 165 -10.49 -0.36 15.10
C PHE A 165 -10.89 0.40 16.36
N MET A 166 -10.36 1.61 16.54
CA MET A 166 -10.86 2.52 17.57
C MET A 166 -12.18 3.15 17.10
N GLU A 167 -13.20 3.15 17.96
CA GLU A 167 -14.44 3.88 17.73
C GLU A 167 -14.28 5.37 18.09
N PRO A 168 -14.99 6.29 17.40
CA PRO A 168 -14.98 7.72 17.71
C PRO A 168 -15.50 8.09 19.11
#